data_AF-A0A9D8D6M1-F1
#
_entry.id   AF-A0A9D8D6M1-F1
#
_cell.length_a   1.000
_cell.length_b   1.000
_cell.length_c   1.000
_cell.angle_alpha   90.00
_cell.angle_beta   90.00
_cell.angle_gamma   90.00
#
_symmetry.space_group_name_H-M   'P 1'
#
loop_
_entity.id
_entity.type
_entity.pdbx_description
1 polymer ?
#
loop_
_entity_poly.entity_id
_entity_poly.type
_entity_poly.pdbx_seq_one_letter_code
_entity_poly.pdbx_strand_id
1 'polypeptide(L)' 'REILATRARLNQMYVTHTGRTIEEIERAMERDKFFSPAEAKELGLIDDVLEKRPTPTIQAAAS' A
#
# COMPACT_ATOMS: atom_id res chain seq x y z
N ARG A 1 -25.91 4.45 8.39
CA ARG A 1 -25.02 5.59 8.07
C ARG A 1 -23.56 5.35 8.47
N GLU A 2 -23.28 4.51 9.47
CA GLU A 2 -21.90 4.23 9.90
C GLU A 2 -21.04 3.56 8.82
N ILE A 3 -21.58 2.60 8.06
CA ILE A 3 -20.81 1.88 7.02
C ILE A 3 -20.24 2.79 5.92
N LEU A 4 -20.96 3.86 5.57
CA LEU A 4 -20.52 4.84 4.58
C LEU A 4 -19.41 5.73 5.15
N ALA A 5 -19.52 6.12 6.42
CA ALA A 5 -18.48 6.88 7.11
C ALA A 5 -17.19 6.05 7.27
N THR A 6 -17.31 4.76 7.58
CA THR A 6 -16.16 3.84 7.64
C THR A 6 -15.49 3.70 6.29
N ARG A 7 -16.26 3.52 5.20
CA ARG A 7 -15.70 3.45 3.84
C ARG A 7 -14.96 4.72 3.46
N ALA A 8 -15.56 5.89 3.69
CA ALA A 8 -14.92 7.17 3.40
C ALA A 8 -13.60 7.34 4.17
N ARG A 9 -13.59 6.98 5.46
CA ARG A 9 -12.37 7.02 6.29
C ARG A 9 -11.27 6.09 5.75
N LEU A 10 -11.62 4.87 5.34
CA LEU A 10 -10.66 3.94 4.76
C LEU A 10 -10.08 4.49 3.45
N ASN A 11 -10.93 5.00 2.55
CA ASN A 11 -10.47 5.59 1.29
C ASN A 11 -9.54 6.78 1.53
N GLN A 12 -9.84 7.63 2.52
CA GLN A 12 -8.96 8.74 2.92
C GLN A 12 -7.59 8.25 3.39
N MET A 13 -7.54 7.14 4.15
CA MET A 13 -6.27 6.56 4.58
C MET A 13 -5.45 6.09 3.38
N TYR A 14 -6.07 5.41 2.41
CA TYR A 14 -5.39 5.01 1.19
C TYR A 14 -4.83 6.21 0.42
N VAL A 15 -5.59 7.29 0.24
CA VAL A 15 -5.12 8.52 -0.42
C VAL A 15 -3.85 9.06 0.25
N THR A 16 -3.85 9.16 1.58
CA THR A 16 -2.70 9.70 2.34
C THR A 16 -1.42 8.88 2.15
N HIS A 17 -1.52 7.55 2.08
CA HIS A 17 -0.34 6.67 2.03
C HIS A 17 0.11 6.33 0.60
N THR A 18 -0.82 6.29 -0.34
CA THR A 18 -0.53 5.96 -1.75
C THR A 18 -0.22 7.19 -2.60
N GLY A 19 -0.58 8.39 -2.13
CA GLY A 19 -0.46 9.63 -2.90
C GLY A 19 -1.42 9.73 -4.09
N ARG A 20 -2.38 8.79 -4.21
CA ARG A 20 -3.36 8.75 -5.29
C ARG A 20 -4.59 9.59 -5.00
N THR A 21 -5.36 9.90 -6.04
CA THR A 21 -6.61 10.65 -5.91
C THR A 21 -7.70 9.80 -5.25
N ILE A 22 -8.68 10.46 -4.61
CA ILE A 22 -9.80 9.77 -3.99
C ILE A 22 -10.63 8.98 -5.01
N GLU A 23 -10.79 9.48 -6.23
CA GLU A 23 -11.55 8.82 -7.29
C GLU A 23 -10.86 7.52 -7.75
N GLU A 24 -9.52 7.53 -7.87
CA GLU A 24 -8.76 6.31 -8.20
C GLU A 24 -8.91 5.24 -7.12
N ILE A 25 -8.84 5.63 -5.85
CA ILE A 25 -8.99 4.72 -4.71
C ILE A 25 -10.42 4.18 -4.65
N GLU A 26 -11.44 5.02 -4.82
CA GLU A 26 -12.84 4.58 -4.84
C GLU A 26 -13.10 3.56 -5.95
N ARG A 27 -12.57 3.80 -7.15
CA ARG A 27 -12.67 2.86 -8.27
C ARG A 27 -11.90 1.56 -8.01
N ALA A 28 -10.74 1.63 -7.36
CA ALA A 28 -9.95 0.45 -7.02
C ALA A 28 -10.59 -0.39 -5.91
N MET A 29 -11.36 0.24 -5.01
CA MET A 29 -12.00 -0.38 -3.85
C MET A 29 -13.48 -0.74 -4.07
N GLU A 30 -14.06 -0.42 -5.23
CA GLU A 30 -15.45 -0.75 -5.57
C GLU A 30 -15.69 -2.28 -5.60
N ARG A 31 -14.66 -3.03 -5.99
CA ARG A 31 -14.65 -4.50 -5.99
C ARG A 31 -13.35 -5.01 -5.41
N ASP A 32 -13.40 -6.24 -4.88
CA ASP A 32 -12.21 -6.95 -4.45
C ASP A 32 -11.25 -7.07 -5.63
N LYS A 33 -10.14 -6.34 -5.54
CA LYS A 33 -9.09 -6.33 -6.55
C LYS A 33 -7.83 -6.90 -5.91
N PHE A 34 -7.38 -8.03 -6.45
CA PHE A 34 -6.10 -8.61 -6.09
C PHE A 34 -5.02 -7.97 -6.96
N PHE A 35 -3.92 -7.58 -6.34
CA PHE A 35 -2.79 -6.95 -7.02
C PHE A 35 -1.61 -7.91 -7.04
N SER A 36 -0.92 -7.97 -8.16
CA SER A 36 0.43 -8.51 -8.20
C SER A 36 1.37 -7.64 -7.35
N PRO A 37 2.52 -8.16 -6.89
CA PRO A 37 3.49 -7.36 -6.15
C PRO A 37 3.94 -6.10 -6.90
N ALA A 38 4.07 -6.18 -8.23
CA ALA A 38 4.43 -5.03 -9.06
C ALA A 38 3.33 -3.96 -9.05
N GLU A 39 2.07 -4.35 -9.24
CA GLU A 39 0.93 -3.43 -9.20
C GLU A 39 0.73 -2.82 -7.80
N ALA A 40 0.96 -3.60 -6.74
CA ALA A 40 0.88 -3.11 -5.37
C ALA A 40 1.96 -2.03 -5.10
N LYS A 41 3.16 -2.21 -5.66
CA LYS A 41 4.22 -1.20 -5.60
C LYS A 41 3.87 0.05 -6.40
N GLU A 42 3.38 -0.09 -7.62
CA GLU A 42 2.93 1.06 -8.43
C GLU A 42 1.78 1.82 -7.78
N LEU A 43 0.90 1.13 -7.06
CA LEU A 43 -0.17 1.75 -6.29
C LEU A 43 0.31 2.41 -5.00
N GLY A 44 1.58 2.27 -4.61
CA GLY A 44 2.10 2.80 -3.36
C GLY A 44 1.59 2.05 -2.12
N LEU A 45 1.15 0.80 -2.27
CA LEU A 45 0.74 -0.05 -1.16
C LEU A 45 1.95 -0.68 -0.44
N ILE A 46 3.03 -0.90 -1.19
CA ILE A 46 4.30 -1.44 -0.71
C ILE A 46 5.47 -0.69 -1.34
N ASP A 47 6.57 -0.56 -0.62
CA ASP A 47 7.75 0.16 -1.11
C ASP A 47 8.61 -0.69 -2.06
N ASP A 48 8.83 -1.96 -1.71
CA ASP A 48 9.69 -2.87 -2.45
C ASP A 48 9.23 -4.32 -2.42
N VAL A 49 9.56 -5.05 -3.48
CA VAL A 49 9.31 -6.49 -3.63
C VAL A 49 10.65 -7.21 -3.54
N LEU A 50 10.84 -8.00 -2.48
CA LEU A 50 12.08 -8.73 -2.23
C LEU A 50 11.96 -10.16 -2.77
N GLU A 51 12.76 -10.53 -3.78
CA GLU A 51 12.78 -11.90 -4.30
C GLU A 51 13.57 -12.88 -3.41
N LYS A 52 14.53 -12.35 -2.64
CA LYS A 52 15.36 -13.13 -1.72
C LYS A 52 15.50 -12.36 -0.41
N ARG A 53 15.67 -13.10 0.68
CA ARG A 53 15.94 -12.49 1.99
C ARG A 53 17.21 -11.65 1.88
N PRO A 54 17.18 -10.37 2.28
CA PRO A 54 18.41 -9.57 2.34
C PRO A 54 19.39 -10.28 3.27
N THR A 55 20.60 -10.52 2.79
CA THR A 55 21.66 -11.08 3.64
C THR A 55 21.82 -10.14 4.83
N PRO A 56 21.73 -10.64 6.08
CA PRO A 56 21.84 -9.76 7.23
C PRO A 56 23.25 -9.17 7.24
N THR A 57 23.35 -7.88 6.94
CA THR A 57 24.59 -7.12 7.09
C THR A 57 24.81 -6.88 8.57
N ILE A 58 25.31 -7.90 9.29
CA ILE A 58 25.85 -7.72 10.64
C ILE A 58 27.23 -7.07 10.48
N GLN A 59 27.28 -5.80 10.08
CA GLN A 59 28.53 -5.04 10.09
C GLN A 59 28.30 -3.53 10.10
N ALA A 60 28.14 -2.96 11.30
CA ALA A 60 28.52 -1.58 11.65
C ALA A 60 28.20 -1.26 13.12
N ALA A 61 28.85 -1.92 14.08
CA ALA A 61 28.97 -1.44 15.48
C ALA A 61 29.99 -2.28 16.29
N ALA A 62 31.19 -2.50 15.75
CA ALA A 62 32.35 -2.96 16.53
C ALA A 62 33.61 -2.87 15.67
N SER A 63 34.22 -1.69 15.62
CA SER A 63 35.67 -1.43 15.44
C SER A 63 35.87 0.08 15.48
#